data_AF-A5DBJ8-F1
#
_entry.id   AF-A5DBJ8-F1
#
_cell.length_a   1.000
_cell.length_b   1.000
_cell.length_c   1.000
_cell.angle_alpha   90.00
_cell.angle_beta   90.00
_cell.angle_gamma   90.00
#
_symmetry.space_group_name_H-M   'P 1'
#
loop_
_entity.id
_entity.type
_entity.pdbx_description
1 polymer ?
#
loop_
_entity_poly.entity_id
_entity_poly.type
_entity_poly.pdbx_seq_one_letter_code
_entity_poly.pdbx_strand_id
1 'polypeptide(L)'
;MATRQSKTAKRNKTQNQKRNVESEVFTDSAARNLLENQPKLTPKSKVKKPSKLAVKKQQAKVRLYGAKNGREYKESELQIPVLNKAVVPGVKAKKGKKGKVFVDDNDNLTMERLVKSINDKYDKVNESKLEKSRRLEEIREVKRREMEKKEEQKKNKLDDKKKELKNKASVARANRRKNAKEAAKEAESDEPRKKKVSFA
;
A
#
# COMPACT_ATOMS: atom_id res chain seq x y z
N MET A 1 1.95 15.27 -38.28
CA MET A 1 1.09 14.43 -37.41
C MET A 1 -0.08 15.28 -36.93
N ALA A 2 -1.33 14.93 -37.26
CA ALA A 2 -2.48 15.72 -36.82
C ALA A 2 -2.64 15.65 -35.29
N THR A 3 -2.67 16.81 -34.63
CA THR A 3 -2.81 16.92 -33.18
C THR A 3 -4.17 16.35 -32.76
N ARG A 4 -4.17 15.37 -31.86
CA ARG A 4 -5.41 14.77 -31.33
C ARG A 4 -6.13 15.82 -30.48
N GLN A 5 -7.19 16.43 -31.02
CA GLN A 5 -8.05 17.34 -30.28
C GLN A 5 -8.52 16.71 -28.96
N SER A 6 -8.53 17.52 -27.90
CA SER A 6 -8.96 17.14 -26.55
C SER A 6 -10.40 16.64 -26.54
N LYS A 7 -10.74 15.75 -25.60
CA LYS A 7 -12.12 15.26 -25.44
C LYS A 7 -13.10 16.40 -25.15
N THR A 8 -12.62 17.47 -24.50
CA THR A 8 -13.36 18.70 -24.20
C THR A 8 -13.66 19.52 -25.45
N ALA A 9 -12.67 19.77 -26.32
CA ALA A 9 -12.89 20.48 -27.58
C ALA A 9 -13.92 19.80 -28.49
N LYS A 10 -13.95 18.46 -28.50
CA LYS A 10 -14.99 17.68 -29.20
C LYS A 10 -16.39 17.91 -28.61
N ARG A 11 -16.51 18.11 -27.29
CA ARG A 11 -17.78 18.30 -26.58
C ARG A 11 -18.35 19.72 -26.79
N ASN A 12 -17.50 20.74 -26.88
CA ASN A 12 -17.94 22.12 -27.14
C ASN A 12 -18.47 22.30 -28.58
N LYS A 13 -17.87 21.64 -29.58
CA LYS A 13 -18.35 21.72 -30.97
C LYS A 13 -19.75 21.08 -31.15
N THR A 14 -20.14 20.15 -30.28
CA THR A 14 -21.46 19.52 -30.31
C THR A 14 -22.56 20.33 -29.61
N GLN A 15 -22.23 21.31 -28.75
CA GLN A 15 -23.25 22.07 -28.00
C GLN A 15 -23.97 23.14 -28.83
N ASN A 16 -23.33 23.67 -29.89
CA ASN A 16 -23.94 24.68 -30.76
C ASN A 16 -24.73 24.08 -31.93
N GLN A 17 -25.20 22.83 -31.81
CA GLN A 17 -26.11 22.27 -32.80
C GLN A 17 -27.52 22.75 -32.51
N LYS A 18 -28.15 23.34 -33.53
CA LYS A 18 -29.55 23.73 -33.57
C LYS A 18 -30.40 22.64 -32.89
N ARG A 19 -31.36 23.03 -32.06
CA ARG A 19 -32.31 22.09 -31.44
C ARG A 19 -33.12 21.45 -32.57
N ASN A 20 -32.69 20.28 -33.06
CA ASN A 20 -33.53 19.48 -33.93
C ASN A 20 -34.67 18.94 -33.08
N VAL A 21 -35.90 19.21 -33.49
CA VAL A 21 -37.11 18.63 -32.88
C VAL A 21 -37.21 17.19 -33.40
N GLU A 22 -36.37 16.32 -32.85
CA GLU A 22 -36.49 14.88 -33.08
C GLU A 22 -37.36 14.26 -32.00
N SER A 23 -38.23 13.34 -32.39
CA SER A 23 -39.14 12.66 -31.47
C SER A 23 -38.37 11.95 -30.35
N GLU A 24 -38.74 12.21 -29.10
CA GLU A 24 -38.13 11.61 -27.90
C GLU A 24 -38.18 10.06 -27.90
N VAL A 25 -39.12 9.50 -28.67
CA VAL A 25 -39.33 8.07 -28.88
C VAL A 25 -38.05 7.32 -29.27
N PHE A 26 -37.13 7.94 -30.02
CA PHE A 26 -35.89 7.29 -30.46
C PHE A 26 -34.67 7.66 -29.63
N THR A 27 -34.70 8.79 -28.91
CA THR A 27 -33.55 9.32 -28.16
C THR A 27 -33.56 8.86 -26.71
N ASP A 28 -34.75 8.78 -26.09
CA ASP A 28 -34.89 8.30 -24.73
C ASP A 28 -34.95 6.78 -24.68
N SER A 29 -34.03 6.19 -23.92
CA SER A 29 -33.97 4.75 -23.68
C SER A 29 -35.22 4.21 -22.97
N ALA A 30 -35.89 5.02 -22.15
CA ALA A 30 -37.13 4.61 -21.49
C ALA A 30 -38.31 4.62 -22.49
N ALA A 31 -38.49 5.70 -23.25
CA ALA A 31 -39.49 5.77 -24.32
C ALA A 31 -39.32 4.68 -25.39
N ARG A 32 -38.07 4.40 -25.80
CA ARG A 32 -37.76 3.32 -26.77
C ARG A 32 -38.17 1.94 -26.28
N ASN A 33 -38.18 1.69 -24.97
CA ASN A 33 -38.60 0.41 -24.39
C ASN A 33 -40.12 0.20 -24.38
N LEU A 34 -40.92 1.24 -24.63
CA LEU A 34 -42.38 1.18 -24.70
C LEU A 34 -42.91 0.88 -26.11
N LEU A 35 -42.05 0.86 -27.14
CA LEU A 35 -42.44 0.55 -28.51
C LEU A 35 -42.73 -0.94 -28.67
N GLU A 36 -43.92 -1.24 -29.19
CA GLU A 36 -44.41 -2.61 -29.42
C GLU A 36 -43.52 -3.41 -30.40
N ASN A 37 -42.90 -2.73 -31.37
CA ASN A 37 -42.06 -3.33 -32.41
C ASN A 37 -40.56 -3.35 -32.06
N GLN A 38 -40.18 -3.38 -30.77
CA GLN A 38 -38.77 -3.47 -30.41
C GLN A 38 -38.20 -4.86 -30.78
N PRO A 39 -37.07 -4.97 -31.50
CA PRO A 39 -36.41 -6.25 -31.65
C PRO A 39 -36.06 -6.79 -30.27
N LYS A 40 -36.41 -8.05 -29.97
CA LYS A 40 -36.08 -8.74 -28.72
C LYS A 40 -34.55 -8.83 -28.59
N LEU A 41 -33.94 -7.78 -28.05
CA LEU A 41 -32.50 -7.73 -27.82
C LEU A 41 -32.20 -8.79 -26.77
N THR A 42 -31.46 -9.83 -27.15
CA THR A 42 -31.00 -10.86 -26.22
C THR A 42 -30.35 -10.17 -25.02
N PRO A 43 -30.69 -10.54 -23.78
CA PRO A 43 -30.17 -9.87 -22.60
C PRO A 43 -28.64 -9.88 -22.65
N LYS A 44 -28.03 -8.72 -22.41
CA LYS A 44 -26.57 -8.61 -22.35
C LYS A 44 -26.07 -9.61 -21.30
N SER A 45 -25.08 -10.42 -21.69
CA SER A 45 -24.41 -11.36 -20.79
C SER A 45 -24.03 -10.67 -19.48
N LYS A 46 -24.50 -11.22 -18.33
CA LYS A 46 -24.12 -10.74 -16.99
C LYS A 46 -22.60 -10.77 -16.78
N VAL A 47 -21.92 -11.70 -17.46
CA VAL A 47 -20.47 -11.87 -17.36
C VAL A 47 -19.77 -11.02 -18.41
N LYS A 48 -18.80 -10.22 -17.97
CA LYS A 48 -17.96 -9.42 -18.85
C LYS A 48 -17.02 -10.34 -19.64
N LYS A 49 -17.16 -10.35 -20.96
CA LYS A 49 -16.19 -11.01 -21.86
C LYS A 49 -14.85 -10.27 -21.79
N PRO A 50 -13.71 -10.97 -21.86
CA PRO A 50 -12.40 -10.32 -21.85
C PRO A 50 -12.26 -9.38 -23.06
N SER A 51 -11.53 -8.28 -22.89
CA SER A 51 -11.27 -7.35 -23.99
C SER A 51 -10.40 -8.02 -25.07
N LYS A 52 -10.50 -7.55 -26.32
CA LYS A 52 -9.68 -8.06 -27.44
C LYS A 52 -8.18 -8.04 -27.11
N LEU A 53 -7.72 -7.04 -26.35
CA LEU A 53 -6.33 -6.91 -25.90
C LEU A 53 -5.96 -7.99 -24.86
N ALA A 54 -6.85 -8.27 -23.90
CA ALA A 54 -6.63 -9.33 -22.91
C ALA A 54 -6.55 -10.71 -23.59
N VAL A 55 -7.42 -10.97 -24.56
CA VAL A 55 -7.39 -12.21 -25.36
C VAL A 55 -6.07 -12.32 -26.13
N LYS A 56 -5.60 -11.25 -26.78
CA LYS A 56 -4.31 -11.23 -27.49
C LYS A 56 -3.13 -11.55 -26.55
N LYS A 57 -3.13 -11.01 -25.33
CA LYS A 57 -2.09 -11.30 -24.32
C LYS A 57 -2.14 -12.75 -23.85
N GLN A 58 -3.33 -13.29 -23.61
CA GLN A 58 -3.49 -14.72 -23.27
C GLN A 58 -3.00 -15.62 -24.40
N GLN A 59 -3.37 -15.34 -25.65
CA GLN A 59 -2.91 -16.10 -26.82
C GLN A 59 -1.38 -16.04 -26.97
N ALA A 60 -0.76 -14.88 -26.74
CA ALA A 60 0.69 -14.75 -26.76
C ALA A 60 1.36 -15.58 -25.66
N LYS A 61 0.80 -15.57 -24.43
CA LYS A 61 1.31 -16.39 -23.32
C LYS A 61 1.17 -17.89 -23.60
N VAL A 62 0.05 -18.31 -24.20
CA VAL A 62 -0.20 -19.69 -24.61
C VAL A 62 0.77 -20.15 -25.69
N ARG A 63 1.14 -19.29 -26.65
CA ARG A 63 2.18 -19.61 -27.65
C ARG A 63 3.57 -19.77 -27.02
N LEU A 64 3.90 -18.94 -26.02
CA LEU A 64 5.25 -18.91 -25.42
C LEU A 64 5.49 -20.05 -24.43
N TYR A 65 4.51 -20.38 -23.59
CA TYR A 65 4.66 -21.36 -22.50
C TYR A 65 3.85 -22.64 -22.71
N GLY A 66 3.18 -22.77 -23.86
CA GLY A 66 2.17 -23.80 -24.08
C GLY A 66 0.84 -23.46 -23.38
N ALA A 67 -0.20 -24.16 -23.81
CA ALA A 67 -1.53 -23.99 -23.25
C ALA A 67 -1.57 -24.65 -21.86
N LYS A 68 -1.45 -23.87 -20.78
CA LYS A 68 -1.92 -24.31 -19.46
C LYS A 68 -3.44 -24.38 -19.48
N ASN A 69 -3.99 -25.38 -20.16
CA ASN A 69 -5.42 -25.63 -20.25
C ASN A 69 -5.90 -26.32 -18.97
N GLY A 70 -5.91 -25.59 -17.87
CA GLY A 70 -6.40 -26.11 -16.59
C GLY A 70 -6.35 -25.06 -15.51
N ARG A 71 -7.39 -25.01 -14.68
CA ARG A 71 -7.28 -24.36 -13.37
C ARG A 71 -6.41 -25.28 -12.52
N GLU A 72 -5.28 -24.78 -12.04
CA GLU A 72 -4.52 -25.45 -10.99
C GLU A 72 -5.38 -25.38 -9.72
N TYR A 73 -6.10 -26.45 -9.41
CA TYR A 73 -6.91 -26.53 -8.19
C TYR A 73 -6.00 -26.65 -6.98
N LYS A 74 -6.28 -25.85 -5.96
CA LYS A 74 -5.63 -26.02 -4.66
C LYS A 74 -6.28 -27.16 -3.89
N GLU A 75 -5.52 -27.80 -2.99
CA GLU A 75 -6.02 -28.90 -2.14
C GLU A 75 -7.30 -28.51 -1.37
N SER A 76 -7.41 -27.23 -0.96
CA SER A 76 -8.60 -26.67 -0.31
C SER A 76 -9.83 -26.54 -1.21
N GLU A 77 -9.64 -26.42 -2.53
CA GLU A 77 -10.74 -26.26 -3.49
C GLU A 77 -11.32 -27.61 -3.92
N LEU A 78 -10.56 -28.70 -3.78
CA LEU A 78 -10.96 -30.04 -4.19
C LEU A 78 -11.92 -30.71 -3.19
N GLN A 79 -12.25 -30.06 -2.07
CA GLN A 79 -13.11 -30.61 -0.99
C GLN A 79 -12.68 -32.02 -0.54
N ILE A 80 -11.39 -32.33 -0.67
CA ILE A 80 -10.83 -33.60 -0.23
C ILE A 80 -10.67 -33.56 1.30
N PRO A 81 -11.12 -34.58 2.03
CA PRO A 81 -10.87 -34.68 3.47
C PRO A 81 -9.37 -34.63 3.75
N VAL A 82 -8.97 -33.77 4.68
CA VAL A 82 -7.57 -33.68 5.12
C VAL A 82 -7.27 -34.91 5.98
N LEU A 83 -6.49 -35.84 5.44
CA LEU A 83 -6.03 -37.00 6.20
C LEU A 83 -5.04 -36.58 7.29
N ASN A 84 -4.97 -37.38 8.37
CA ASN A 84 -3.92 -37.23 9.38
C ASN A 84 -2.55 -37.38 8.71
N LYS A 85 -1.74 -36.32 8.74
CA LYS A 85 -0.37 -36.36 8.23
C LYS A 85 0.52 -37.03 9.27
N ALA A 86 1.34 -38.00 8.87
CA ALA A 86 2.45 -38.44 9.70
C ALA A 86 3.35 -37.22 9.97
N VAL A 87 3.55 -36.88 11.24
CA VAL A 87 4.51 -35.84 11.61
C VAL A 87 5.87 -36.38 11.19
N VAL A 88 6.48 -35.80 10.16
CA VAL A 88 7.88 -36.11 9.82
C VAL A 88 8.69 -35.82 11.09
N PRO A 89 9.37 -36.82 11.67
CA PRO A 89 10.23 -36.59 12.82
C PRO A 89 11.42 -35.75 12.34
N GLY A 90 11.27 -34.44 12.45
CA GLY A 90 12.32 -33.46 12.26
C GLY A 90 12.36 -32.61 13.52
N VAL A 91 13.56 -32.48 14.11
CA VAL A 91 13.78 -31.61 15.25
C VAL A 91 13.43 -30.18 14.82
N LYS A 92 12.23 -29.70 15.17
CA LYS A 92 11.98 -28.27 15.17
C LYS A 92 12.97 -27.67 16.16
N ALA A 93 14.00 -26.98 15.67
CA ALA A 93 14.92 -26.25 16.51
C ALA A 93 14.10 -25.27 17.36
N LYS A 94 13.83 -25.63 18.62
CA LYS A 94 13.18 -24.73 19.57
C LYS A 94 14.19 -23.59 19.78
N LYS A 95 13.88 -22.40 19.29
CA LYS A 95 14.66 -21.22 19.64
C LYS A 95 14.48 -20.98 21.15
N GLY A 96 15.45 -21.43 21.95
CA GLY A 96 15.50 -21.26 23.40
C GLY A 96 14.84 -22.37 24.24
N LYS A 97 15.25 -22.44 25.52
CA LYS A 97 14.66 -23.29 26.56
C LYS A 97 13.42 -22.59 27.15
N LYS A 98 12.28 -23.29 27.25
CA LYS A 98 11.04 -22.76 27.86
C LYS A 98 11.34 -22.26 29.29
N GLY A 99 11.08 -20.98 29.55
CA GLY A 99 11.27 -20.35 30.86
C GLY A 99 12.61 -19.63 31.08
N LYS A 100 13.55 -19.65 30.13
CA LYS A 100 14.79 -18.85 30.21
C LYS A 100 14.71 -17.67 29.24
N VAL A 101 14.88 -16.46 29.74
CA VAL A 101 15.02 -15.25 28.91
C VAL A 101 16.50 -15.08 28.60
N PHE A 102 16.86 -15.21 27.32
CA PHE A 102 18.22 -14.93 26.86
C PHE A 102 18.34 -13.44 26.54
N VAL A 103 19.46 -12.87 26.93
CA VAL A 103 19.90 -11.58 26.42
C VAL A 103 20.46 -11.80 25.02
N ASP A 104 20.18 -10.89 24.09
CA ASP A 104 20.77 -10.96 22.74
C ASP A 104 22.29 -10.73 22.82
N ASP A 105 23.06 -11.49 22.04
CA ASP A 105 24.54 -11.47 22.08
C ASP A 105 25.15 -10.08 21.84
N ASN A 106 24.40 -9.16 21.23
CA ASN A 106 24.84 -7.80 20.92
C ASN A 106 24.53 -6.78 22.03
N ASP A 107 23.73 -7.14 23.05
CA ASP A 107 23.25 -6.19 24.06
C ASP A 107 24.16 -6.13 25.29
N ASN A 108 25.41 -5.71 25.05
CA ASN A 108 26.49 -5.68 26.04
C ASN A 108 26.14 -4.91 27.33
N LEU A 109 25.33 -3.85 27.23
CA LEU A 109 24.95 -3.06 28.40
C LEU A 109 24.03 -3.81 29.35
N THR A 110 23.06 -4.54 28.82
CA THR A 110 22.16 -5.35 29.65
C THR A 110 22.92 -6.50 30.31
N MET A 111 23.89 -7.09 29.60
CA MET A 111 24.80 -8.08 30.16
C MET A 111 25.64 -7.50 31.31
N GLU A 112 26.28 -6.34 31.11
CA GLU A 112 27.07 -5.68 32.17
C GLU A 112 26.20 -5.38 33.40
N ARG A 113 24.99 -4.86 33.21
CA ARG A 113 24.05 -4.60 34.30
C ARG A 113 23.73 -5.88 35.07
N LEU A 114 23.42 -6.96 34.35
CA LEU A 114 23.05 -8.23 34.96
C LEU A 114 24.22 -8.78 35.76
N VAL A 115 25.41 -8.83 35.19
CA VAL A 115 26.63 -9.30 35.87
C VAL A 115 26.88 -8.48 37.13
N LYS A 116 26.90 -7.14 37.05
CA LYS A 116 27.10 -6.29 38.24
C LYS A 116 26.02 -6.49 39.29
N SER A 117 24.76 -6.61 38.89
CA SER A 117 23.65 -6.82 39.82
C SER A 117 23.60 -8.20 40.46
N ILE A 118 24.13 -9.22 39.77
CA ILE A 118 24.23 -10.60 40.26
C ILE A 118 25.39 -10.67 41.25
N ASN A 119 26.56 -10.15 40.87
CA ASN A 119 27.73 -10.13 41.76
C ASN A 119 27.41 -9.39 43.08
N ASP A 120 26.74 -8.23 43.02
CA ASP A 120 26.34 -7.48 44.23
C ASP A 120 25.35 -8.25 45.13
N LYS A 121 24.52 -9.12 44.56
CA LYS A 121 23.54 -9.91 45.33
C LYS A 121 24.12 -11.16 45.97
N TYR A 122 24.99 -11.86 45.24
CA TYR A 122 25.48 -13.18 45.66
C TYR A 122 26.86 -13.13 46.30
N ASP A 123 27.74 -12.26 45.84
CA ASP A 123 29.10 -12.17 46.35
C ASP A 123 29.12 -11.30 47.61
N LYS A 124 29.18 -11.94 48.77
CA LYS A 124 29.37 -11.27 50.07
C LYS A 124 30.83 -10.85 50.24
N VAL A 125 31.29 -9.89 49.44
CA VAL A 125 32.65 -9.38 49.52
C VAL A 125 32.76 -8.40 50.70
N ASN A 126 33.71 -8.65 51.61
CA ASN A 126 34.10 -7.71 52.66
C ASN A 126 34.88 -6.57 52.03
N GLU A 127 34.18 -5.52 51.61
CA GLU A 127 34.77 -4.36 50.94
C GLU A 127 34.70 -3.11 51.82
N SER A 128 35.59 -2.16 51.53
CA SER A 128 35.57 -0.86 52.17
C SER A 128 34.33 -0.05 51.76
N LYS A 129 33.93 0.93 52.58
CA LYS A 129 32.77 1.81 52.27
C LYS A 129 32.92 2.54 50.92
N LEU A 130 34.16 2.88 50.54
CA LEU A 130 34.47 3.58 49.28
C LEU A 130 34.34 2.68 48.06
N GLU A 131 34.73 1.41 48.16
CA GLU A 131 34.55 0.43 47.08
C GLU A 131 33.07 0.16 46.85
N LYS A 132 32.31 -0.01 47.93
CA LYS A 132 30.86 -0.21 47.86
C LYS A 132 30.16 0.97 47.20
N SER A 133 30.53 2.22 47.54
CA SER A 133 29.92 3.39 46.92
C SER A 133 30.21 3.47 45.42
N ARG A 134 31.45 3.16 45.00
CA ARG A 134 31.84 3.10 43.58
C ARG A 134 31.06 2.03 42.82
N ARG A 135 30.91 0.82 43.38
CA ARG A 135 30.09 -0.24 42.77
C ARG A 135 28.64 0.18 42.57
N LEU A 136 28.04 0.82 43.57
CA LEU A 136 26.67 1.31 43.48
C LEU A 136 26.53 2.46 42.46
N GLU A 137 27.54 3.32 42.34
CA GLU A 137 27.59 4.37 41.32
C GLU A 137 27.68 3.78 39.91
N GLU A 138 28.55 2.79 39.69
CA GLU A 138 28.64 2.07 38.43
C GLU A 138 27.30 1.42 38.03
N ILE A 139 26.60 0.77 38.98
CA ILE A 139 25.27 0.20 38.72
C ILE A 139 24.25 1.30 38.38
N ARG A 140 24.33 2.46 39.03
CA ARG A 140 23.45 3.60 38.72
C ARG A 140 23.75 4.18 37.33
N GLU A 141 25.01 4.33 36.96
CA GLU A 141 25.41 4.80 35.63
C GLU A 141 24.95 3.87 34.52
N VAL A 142 25.18 2.55 34.67
CA VAL A 142 24.72 1.57 33.69
C VAL A 142 23.20 1.60 33.55
N LYS A 143 22.46 1.72 34.66
CA LYS A 143 21.00 1.87 34.63
C LYS A 143 20.55 3.17 33.94
N ARG A 144 21.24 4.30 34.17
CA ARG A 144 20.95 5.56 33.48
C ARG A 144 21.15 5.41 31.97
N ARG A 145 22.28 4.84 31.54
CA ARG A 145 22.56 4.59 30.11
C ARG A 145 21.53 3.67 29.45
N GLU A 146 21.06 2.62 30.13
CA GLU A 146 20.00 1.74 29.62
C GLU A 146 18.67 2.49 29.44
N MET A 147 18.31 3.32 30.43
CA MET A 147 17.09 4.13 30.37
C MET A 147 17.15 5.17 29.26
N GLU A 148 18.28 5.88 29.12
CA GLU A 148 18.54 6.84 28.05
C GLU A 148 18.40 6.18 26.68
N LYS A 149 19.05 5.04 26.44
CA LYS A 149 18.91 4.30 25.18
C LYS A 149 17.46 3.89 24.89
N LYS A 150 16.71 3.48 25.91
CA LYS A 150 15.31 3.09 25.75
C LYS A 150 14.43 4.31 25.42
N GLU A 151 14.71 5.45 26.01
CA GLU A 151 14.02 6.72 25.72
C GLU A 151 14.35 7.23 24.32
N GLU A 152 15.63 7.18 23.92
CA GLU A 152 16.07 7.49 22.56
C GLU A 152 15.40 6.59 21.52
N GLN A 153 15.33 5.27 21.76
CA GLN A 153 14.63 4.35 20.87
C GLN A 153 13.14 4.69 20.74
N LYS A 154 12.47 5.08 21.83
CA LYS A 154 11.07 5.53 21.77
C LYS A 154 10.93 6.83 21.00
N LYS A 155 11.82 7.79 21.24
CA LYS A 155 11.85 9.08 20.53
C LYS A 155 12.08 8.89 19.03
N ASN A 156 13.05 8.08 18.64
CA ASN A 156 13.35 7.73 17.25
C ASN A 156 12.13 7.10 16.57
N LYS A 157 11.48 6.11 17.20
CA LYS A 157 10.24 5.51 16.67
C LYS A 157 9.12 6.52 16.45
N LEU A 158 8.98 7.52 17.32
CA LEU A 158 7.99 8.58 17.16
C LEU A 158 8.36 9.56 16.05
N ASP A 159 9.63 9.96 15.99
CA ASP A 159 10.11 10.90 14.98
C ASP A 159 10.12 10.29 13.58
N ASP A 160 10.43 9.00 13.44
CA ASP A 160 10.34 8.26 12.19
C ASP A 160 8.89 8.19 11.70
N LYS A 161 7.94 7.84 12.57
CA LYS A 161 6.50 7.88 12.22
C LYS A 161 6.03 9.28 11.83
N LYS A 162 6.48 10.32 12.52
CA LYS A 162 6.17 11.72 12.15
C LYS A 162 6.75 12.07 10.77
N LYS A 163 7.99 11.67 10.48
CA LYS A 163 8.62 11.88 9.16
C LYS A 163 7.87 11.12 8.06
N GLU A 164 7.48 9.87 8.29
CA GLU A 164 6.67 9.10 7.34
C GLU A 164 5.34 9.79 7.02
N LEU A 165 4.64 10.29 8.05
CA LEU A 165 3.38 11.02 7.86
C LEU A 165 3.59 12.33 7.08
N LYS A 166 4.64 13.10 7.41
CA LYS A 166 5.01 14.31 6.68
C LYS A 166 5.36 14.03 5.22
N ASN A 167 6.11 12.96 4.96
CA ASN A 167 6.48 12.54 3.61
C ASN A 167 5.25 12.10 2.80
N LYS A 168 4.37 11.28 3.39
CA LYS A 168 3.10 10.87 2.76
C LYS A 168 2.21 12.09 2.44
N ALA A 169 2.10 13.05 3.35
CA ALA A 169 1.35 14.29 3.14
C ALA A 169 1.96 15.19 2.06
N SER A 170 3.30 15.31 2.03
CA SER A 170 4.04 16.08 1.02
C SER A 170 3.83 15.50 -0.38
N VAL A 171 3.97 14.18 -0.53
CA VAL A 171 3.72 13.46 -1.79
C VAL A 171 2.27 13.64 -2.24
N ALA A 172 1.30 13.52 -1.33
CA ALA A 172 -0.11 13.75 -1.65
C ALA A 172 -0.37 15.20 -2.12
N ARG A 173 0.27 16.19 -1.50
CA ARG A 173 0.16 17.61 -1.91
C ARG A 173 0.82 17.86 -3.26
N ALA A 174 1.99 17.28 -3.52
CA ALA A 174 2.67 17.37 -4.81
C ALA A 174 1.80 16.78 -5.93
N ASN A 175 1.20 15.61 -5.70
CA ASN A 175 0.28 14.98 -6.64
C ASN A 175 -0.96 15.86 -6.90
N ARG A 176 -1.57 16.45 -5.86
CA ARG A 176 -2.70 17.39 -6.05
C ARG A 176 -2.29 18.62 -6.87
N ARG A 177 -1.12 19.21 -6.61
CA ARG A 177 -0.61 20.37 -7.37
C ARG A 177 -0.33 20.01 -8.83
N LYS A 178 0.24 18.82 -9.08
CA LYS A 178 0.48 18.32 -10.44
C LYS A 178 -0.84 18.14 -11.19
N ASN A 179 -1.81 17.47 -10.58
CA ASN A 179 -3.14 17.28 -11.16
C ASN A 179 -3.87 18.60 -11.42
N ALA A 180 -3.76 19.58 -10.51
CA ALA A 180 -4.34 20.91 -10.69
C ALA A 180 -3.67 21.71 -11.83
N LYS A 181 -2.34 21.62 -11.97
CA LYS A 181 -1.62 22.24 -13.10
C LYS A 181 -1.96 21.59 -14.43
N GLU A 182 -2.09 20.27 -14.46
CA GLU A 182 -2.54 19.53 -15.65
C GLU A 182 -3.95 19.96 -16.05
N ALA A 183 -4.88 20.07 -15.08
CA ALA A 183 -6.22 20.58 -15.32
C ALA A 183 -6.26 22.05 -15.81
N ALA A 184 -5.40 22.94 -15.26
CA ALA A 184 -5.33 24.33 -15.69
C ALA A 184 -4.74 24.50 -17.10
N LYS A 185 -3.72 23.71 -17.45
CA LYS A 185 -3.16 23.68 -18.82
C LYS A 185 -4.17 23.16 -19.84
N GLU A 186 -4.96 22.16 -19.46
CA GLU A 186 -6.08 21.71 -20.31
C GLU A 186 -7.09 22.83 -20.51
N ALA A 187 -7.46 23.58 -19.45
CA ALA A 187 -8.38 24.72 -19.54
C ALA A 187 -7.86 25.90 -20.40
N GLU A 188 -6.59 26.30 -20.24
CA GLU A 188 -6.00 27.40 -21.01
C GLU A 188 -5.82 27.07 -22.50
N SER A 189 -5.66 25.78 -22.82
CA SER A 189 -5.66 25.33 -24.22
C SER A 189 -7.05 25.29 -24.87
N ASP A 190 -8.10 25.21 -24.06
CA ASP A 190 -9.50 25.13 -24.51
C ASP A 190 -10.25 26.49 -24.47
N GLU A 191 -9.69 27.55 -23.85
CA GLU A 191 -10.28 28.89 -23.86
C GLU A 191 -9.73 29.80 -24.99
N PRO A 192 -10.60 30.36 -25.87
CA PRO A 192 -10.16 31.20 -26.99
C PRO A 192 -9.60 32.54 -26.49
N ARG A 193 -8.41 32.90 -27.00
CA ARG A 193 -7.71 34.18 -26.72
C ARG A 193 -8.67 35.37 -26.91
N LYS A 194 -9.21 35.90 -25.80
CA LYS A 194 -10.01 37.13 -25.82
C LYS A 194 -9.09 38.29 -26.21
N LYS A 195 -9.46 39.02 -27.25
CA LYS A 195 -8.71 40.18 -27.78
C LYS A 195 -8.56 41.22 -26.67
N LYS A 196 -7.33 41.53 -26.27
CA LYS A 196 -7.04 42.65 -25.37
C LYS A 196 -7.06 43.94 -26.19
N VAL A 197 -7.85 44.91 -25.77
CA VAL A 197 -7.82 46.27 -26.30
C VAL A 197 -6.81 47.04 -25.45
N SER A 198 -5.72 47.49 -26.05
CA SER A 198 -4.75 48.38 -25.40
C SER A 198 -5.34 49.79 -25.38
N PHE A 199 -5.43 50.39 -24.20
CA PHE A 199 -5.63 51.83 -24.06
C PHE A 199 -4.29 52.52 -24.34
N ALA A 200 -4.27 53.35 -25.38
CA ALA A 200 -3.18 54.28 -25.67
C ALA A 200 -3.38 55.57 -24.88
#